data_AF-A0A8I7BC21-F1
#
_entry.id   AF-A0A8I7BC21-F1
#
_cell.length_a   1.000
_cell.length_b   1.000
_cell.length_c   1.000
_cell.angle_alpha   90.00
_cell.angle_beta   90.00
_cell.angle_gamma   90.00
#
_symmetry.space_group_name_H-M   'P 1'
#
loop_
_entity.id
_entity.type
_entity.pdbx_description
1 polymer ?
#
loop_
_entity_poly.entity_id
_entity_poly.type
_entity_poly.pdbx_seq_one_letter_code
_entity_poly.pdbx_strand_id
1 'polypeptide(L)'
;MLQLGHRLAYHGLCPRLVTTRHLLATVPPPLPPFRVASISDGFDDGDMAPCPDFREYVHRLAAAGSETLEALFLSEAGAGRPVRVLVYNTHLPWAGRMARAAGVPTTALFSQSCAVDVVYEEVYAGRVGLPVVDGSALRGLLSVDLGPEDVPSFVAAPESYRLLLDAVVG
;
A
#
# COMPACT_ATOMS: atom_id res chain seq x y z
N MET A 1 -0.48 -8.96 3.31
CA MET A 1 -0.26 -8.42 4.67
C MET A 1 -0.51 -9.45 5.78
N LEU A 2 -1.73 -9.97 5.95
CA LEU A 2 -2.04 -10.91 7.06
C LEU A 2 -1.17 -12.18 7.05
N GLN A 3 -1.02 -12.85 5.90
CA GLN A 3 -0.21 -14.06 5.80
C GLN A 3 1.27 -13.82 6.11
N LEU A 4 1.82 -12.67 5.70
CA LEU A 4 3.17 -12.25 6.09
C LEU A 4 3.24 -12.08 7.61
N GLY A 5 2.28 -11.38 8.20
CA GLY A 5 2.22 -11.20 9.64
C GLY A 5 2.15 -12.54 10.40
N HIS A 6 1.36 -13.51 9.95
CA HIS A 6 1.34 -14.86 10.56
C HIS A 6 2.72 -15.51 10.56
N ARG A 7 3.44 -15.45 9.43
CA ARG A 7 4.80 -15.99 9.34
C ARG A 7 5.77 -15.27 10.26
N LEU A 8 5.69 -13.94 10.35
CA LEU A 8 6.52 -13.17 11.27
C LEU A 8 6.27 -13.57 12.73
N ALA A 9 5.00 -13.71 13.13
CA ALA A 9 4.63 -14.18 14.47
C ALA A 9 5.11 -15.61 14.75
N TYR A 10 5.00 -16.51 13.76
CA TYR A 10 5.53 -17.86 13.86
C TYR A 10 7.04 -17.88 14.14
N HIS A 11 7.79 -16.91 13.59
CA HIS A 11 9.22 -16.73 13.86
C HIS A 11 9.54 -15.91 15.12
N GLY A 12 8.57 -15.73 16.02
CA GLY A 12 8.77 -15.06 17.32
C GLY A 12 8.81 -13.54 17.26
N LEU A 13 8.51 -12.94 16.10
CA LEU A 13 8.33 -11.49 16.02
C LEU A 13 6.94 -11.10 16.57
N CYS A 14 6.77 -9.82 16.90
CA CYS A 14 5.51 -9.27 17.41
C CYS A 14 4.88 -8.34 16.36
N PRO A 15 4.34 -8.87 15.25
CA PRO A 15 3.74 -8.04 14.22
C PRO A 15 2.52 -7.30 14.79
N ARG A 16 2.44 -6.01 14.45
CA ARG A 16 1.24 -5.21 14.66
C ARG A 16 0.64 -4.87 13.31
N LEU A 17 -0.62 -5.25 13.10
CA LEU A 17 -1.37 -4.81 11.94
C LEU A 17 -1.87 -3.39 12.21
N VAL A 18 -1.55 -2.47 11.30
CA VAL A 18 -2.09 -1.12 11.31
C VAL A 18 -3.11 -1.01 10.18
N THR A 19 -4.30 -0.52 10.51
CA THR A 19 -5.39 -0.31 9.54
C THR A 19 -6.10 1.01 9.84
N THR A 20 -6.99 1.48 8.96
CA THR A 20 -7.77 2.68 9.24
C THR A 20 -8.81 2.41 10.34
N ARG A 21 -9.17 3.46 11.09
CA ARG A 21 -10.25 3.41 12.11
C ARG A 21 -11.57 2.96 11.48
N HIS A 22 -11.87 3.46 10.27
CA HIS A 22 -13.04 3.03 9.51
C HIS A 22 -13.05 1.51 9.24
N LEU A 23 -11.94 0.95 8.74
CA LEU A 23 -11.88 -0.49 8.45
C LEU A 23 -12.02 -1.32 9.74
N LEU A 24 -11.41 -0.87 10.84
CA LEU A 24 -11.52 -1.55 12.13
C LEU A 24 -12.94 -1.51 12.72
N ALA A 25 -13.72 -0.47 12.40
CA ALA A 25 -15.10 -0.34 12.84
C ALA A 25 -16.07 -1.18 11.98
N THR A 26 -15.73 -1.46 10.73
CA THR A 26 -16.61 -2.12 9.75
C THR A 26 -16.31 -3.60 9.54
N VAL A 27 -15.07 -4.03 9.82
CA VAL A 27 -14.62 -5.40 9.61
C VAL A 27 -14.09 -5.99 10.92
N PRO A 28 -14.45 -7.25 11.27
CA PRO A 28 -13.88 -7.90 12.43
C PRO A 28 -12.35 -7.95 12.36
N PRO A 29 -11.64 -7.61 13.46
CA PRO A 29 -10.19 -7.68 13.47
C PRO A 29 -9.72 -9.12 13.24
N PRO A 30 -8.54 -9.31 12.61
CA PRO A 30 -8.01 -10.64 12.41
C PRO A 30 -7.75 -11.32 13.76
N LEU A 31 -7.96 -12.63 13.79
CA LEU A 31 -7.74 -13.47 14.97
C LEU A 31 -6.26 -13.43 15.42
N PRO A 32 -5.94 -13.82 16.67
CA PRO A 32 -4.57 -13.94 17.14
C PRO A 32 -3.66 -14.66 16.13
N PRO A 33 -2.38 -14.25 16.00
CA PRO A 33 -1.54 -13.59 17.00
C PRO A 33 -1.42 -12.06 16.84
N PHE A 34 -2.25 -11.42 16.00
CA PHE A 34 -2.06 -10.01 15.68
C PHE A 34 -2.47 -9.08 16.82
N ARG A 35 -1.58 -8.14 17.16
CA ARG A 35 -2.01 -6.88 17.78
C ARG A 35 -2.49 -5.97 16.67
N VAL A 36 -3.67 -5.38 16.81
CA VAL A 36 -4.19 -4.41 15.86
C VAL A 36 -4.03 -3.02 16.46
N ALA A 37 -3.62 -2.05 15.64
CA ALA A 37 -3.76 -0.63 15.93
C ALA A 37 -4.45 0.05 14.76
N SER A 38 -5.04 1.20 15.03
CA SER A 38 -5.71 2.00 14.03
C SER A 38 -5.04 3.35 13.84
N ILE A 39 -5.07 3.83 12.59
CA ILE A 39 -4.72 5.19 12.18
C ILE A 39 -5.95 5.85 11.57
N SER A 40 -5.93 7.17 11.48
CA SER A 40 -6.99 7.91 10.78
C SER A 40 -6.80 7.82 9.27
N ASP A 41 -7.90 7.72 8.53
CA ASP A 41 -7.94 7.99 7.09
C ASP A 41 -8.53 9.37 6.75
N GLY A 42 -8.83 10.18 7.77
CA GLY A 42 -9.52 11.46 7.64
C GLY A 42 -11.04 11.35 7.58
N PHE A 43 -11.61 10.15 7.77
CA PHE A 43 -13.06 9.86 7.74
C PHE A 43 -13.48 9.00 8.96
N ASP A 44 -13.00 9.37 10.15
CA ASP A 44 -13.16 8.55 11.36
C ASP A 44 -14.59 8.51 11.90
N ASP A 45 -15.44 9.48 11.55
CA ASP A 45 -16.82 9.59 12.03
C ASP A 45 -17.80 8.62 11.33
N GLY A 46 -17.28 7.67 10.53
CA GLY A 46 -18.05 6.53 10.01
C GLY A 46 -18.81 6.79 8.71
N ASP A 47 -18.78 8.02 8.20
CA ASP A 47 -19.42 8.38 6.94
C ASP A 47 -18.38 8.40 5.80
N MET A 48 -18.37 7.35 4.97
CA MET A 48 -17.64 7.35 3.69
C MET A 48 -18.43 8.11 2.60
N ALA A 49 -19.66 8.54 2.90
CA ALA A 49 -20.51 9.29 1.99
C ALA A 49 -19.97 10.67 1.51
N PRO A 50 -19.08 11.40 2.22
CA PRO A 50 -18.71 12.74 1.79
C PRO A 50 -17.48 12.80 0.88
N CYS A 51 -16.84 11.68 0.50
CA CYS A 51 -15.71 11.71 -0.43
C CYS A 51 -16.11 11.20 -1.83
N PRO A 52 -16.64 12.06 -2.71
CA PRO A 52 -17.02 11.67 -4.06
C PRO A 52 -15.81 11.39 -4.97
N ASP A 53 -14.60 11.77 -4.54
CA ASP A 53 -13.38 11.69 -5.34
C ASP A 53 -12.31 10.85 -4.64
N PHE A 54 -11.90 9.76 -5.31
CA PHE A 54 -10.81 8.89 -4.86
C PHE A 54 -9.51 9.67 -4.64
N ARG A 55 -9.28 10.77 -5.37
CA ARG A 55 -8.12 11.67 -5.16
C ARG A 55 -8.11 12.26 -3.77
N GLU A 56 -9.23 12.85 -3.39
CA GLU A 56 -9.38 13.51 -2.11
C GLU A 56 -9.22 12.48 -0.99
N TYR A 57 -9.78 11.28 -1.16
CA TYR A 57 -9.58 10.19 -0.21
C TYR A 57 -8.10 9.87 -0.02
N VAL A 58 -7.35 9.65 -1.10
CA VAL A 58 -5.91 9.32 -1.02
C VAL A 58 -5.11 10.45 -0.35
N HIS A 59 -5.42 11.72 -0.64
CA HIS A 59 -4.74 12.86 0.00
C HIS A 59 -5.05 12.96 1.49
N ARG A 60 -6.33 12.83 1.89
CA ARG A 60 -6.71 12.86 3.30
C ARG A 60 -6.14 11.68 4.07
N LEU A 61 -6.18 10.48 3.49
CA LEU A 61 -5.53 9.29 4.04
C LEU A 61 -4.03 9.53 4.25
N ALA A 62 -3.34 10.13 3.27
CA ALA A 62 -1.92 10.41 3.42
C ALA A 62 -1.64 11.45 4.53
N ALA A 63 -2.45 12.50 4.64
CA ALA A 63 -2.28 13.55 5.65
C ALA A 63 -2.59 13.04 7.06
N ALA A 64 -3.82 12.59 7.30
CA ALA A 64 -4.28 12.13 8.61
C ALA A 64 -3.58 10.82 9.02
N GLY A 65 -3.32 9.94 8.05
CA GLY A 65 -2.60 8.69 8.28
C GLY A 65 -1.14 8.91 8.66
N SER A 66 -0.46 9.91 8.08
CA SER A 66 0.92 10.25 8.48
C SER A 66 0.99 10.74 9.93
N GLU A 67 0.14 11.70 10.29
CA GLU A 67 0.09 12.27 11.65
C GLU A 67 -0.22 11.18 12.69
N THR A 68 -1.26 10.37 12.44
CA THR A 68 -1.67 9.35 13.40
C THR A 68 -0.73 8.14 13.45
N LEU A 69 -0.03 7.81 12.37
CA LEU A 69 1.01 6.78 12.37
C LEU A 69 2.27 7.25 13.11
N GLU A 70 2.65 8.52 13.01
CA GLU A 70 3.73 9.09 13.80
C GLU A 70 3.39 9.08 15.30
N ALA A 71 2.17 9.51 15.65
CA ALA A 71 1.68 9.44 17.03
C ALA A 71 1.68 7.99 17.56
N LEU A 72 1.35 7.01 16.72
CA LEU A 72 1.44 5.59 17.07
C LEU A 72 2.89 5.18 17.36
N PHE A 73 3.86 5.60 16.55
CA PHE A 73 5.28 5.30 16.81
C PHE A 73 5.77 5.88 18.13
N LEU A 74 5.40 7.13 18.44
CA LEU A 74 5.74 7.78 19.70
C LEU A 74 5.11 7.08 20.90
N SER A 75 3.83 6.71 20.80
CA SER A 75 3.11 5.96 21.84
C SER A 75 3.76 4.60 22.12
N GLU A 76 4.14 3.88 21.06
CA GLU A 76 4.82 2.59 21.15
C GLU A 76 6.21 2.69 21.79
N ALA A 77 6.97 3.73 21.45
CA ALA A 77 8.24 4.02 22.10
C ALA A 77 8.06 4.35 23.59
N GLY A 78 7.08 5.19 23.94
CA GLY A 78 6.74 5.54 25.33
C GLY A 78 6.30 4.33 26.16
N ALA A 79 5.66 3.34 25.53
CA ALA A 79 5.31 2.06 26.15
C ALA A 79 6.48 1.06 26.25
N GLY A 80 7.72 1.49 25.97
CA GLY A 80 8.93 0.66 26.05
C GLY A 80 9.06 -0.37 24.92
N ARG A 81 8.32 -0.20 23.83
CA ARG A 81 8.27 -1.15 22.70
C ARG A 81 8.32 -0.43 21.35
N PRO A 82 9.41 0.30 21.08
CA PRO A 82 9.55 1.11 19.87
C PRO A 82 9.44 0.26 18.60
N VAL A 83 8.80 0.82 17.59
CA VAL A 83 8.65 0.18 16.27
C VAL A 83 10.02 0.03 15.62
N ARG A 84 10.35 -1.20 15.21
CA ARG A 84 11.67 -1.55 14.64
C ARG A 84 11.70 -1.51 13.12
N VAL A 85 10.58 -1.78 12.48
CA VAL A 85 10.42 -1.78 11.04
C VAL A 85 8.97 -1.53 10.67
N LEU A 86 8.72 -0.73 9.64
CA LEU A 86 7.43 -0.62 8.99
C LEU A 86 7.42 -1.45 7.70
N VAL A 87 6.50 -2.40 7.60
CA VAL A 87 6.14 -3.04 6.32
C VAL A 87 4.92 -2.32 5.78
N TYR A 88 5.03 -1.68 4.62
CA TYR A 88 3.92 -0.91 4.03
C TYR A 88 3.55 -1.44 2.64
N ASN A 89 2.28 -1.27 2.26
CA ASN A 89 1.83 -1.57 0.90
C ASN A 89 2.38 -0.51 -0.06
N THR A 90 2.90 -0.92 -1.22
CA THR A 90 3.46 -0.03 -2.24
C THR A 90 2.49 1.03 -2.75
N HIS A 91 1.18 0.76 -2.72
CA HIS A 91 0.14 1.74 -3.05
C HIS A 91 -0.06 2.84 -1.98
N LEU A 92 0.65 2.77 -0.86
CA LEU A 92 0.66 3.79 0.21
C LEU A 92 2.08 4.36 0.39
N PRO A 93 2.67 4.99 -0.64
CA PRO A 93 4.07 5.42 -0.60
C PRO A 93 4.33 6.48 0.48
N TRP A 94 3.30 7.21 0.91
CA TRP A 94 3.38 8.17 2.02
C TRP A 94 3.79 7.51 3.33
N ALA A 95 3.34 6.28 3.61
CA ALA A 95 3.64 5.59 4.87
C ALA A 95 5.14 5.29 4.99
N GLY A 96 5.75 4.84 3.89
CA GLY A 96 7.19 4.63 3.81
C GLY A 96 8.00 5.92 3.96
N ARG A 97 7.57 7.02 3.32
CA ARG A 97 8.22 8.33 3.46
C ARG A 97 8.17 8.86 4.88
N MET A 98 6.98 8.84 5.50
CA MET A 98 6.79 9.29 6.87
C MET A 98 7.65 8.46 7.84
N ALA A 99 7.59 7.12 7.76
CA ALA A 99 8.36 6.28 8.68
C ALA A 99 9.88 6.47 8.55
N ARG A 100 10.39 6.68 7.33
CA ARG A 100 11.81 7.04 7.14
C ARG A 100 12.15 8.39 7.77
N ALA A 101 11.28 9.39 7.66
CA ALA A 101 11.46 10.69 8.32
C ALA A 101 11.47 10.56 9.86
N ALA A 102 10.69 9.63 10.40
CA ALA A 102 10.69 9.28 11.83
C ALA A 102 11.86 8.36 12.25
N GLY A 103 12.82 8.07 11.37
CA GLY A 103 13.97 7.22 11.66
C GLY A 103 13.65 5.72 11.78
N VAL A 104 12.46 5.28 11.36
CA VAL A 104 12.04 3.88 11.38
C VAL A 104 12.41 3.22 10.05
N PRO A 105 13.18 2.11 10.05
CA PRO A 105 13.44 1.33 8.85
C PRO A 105 12.15 0.88 8.16
N THR A 106 12.13 0.88 6.82
CA THR A 106 10.93 0.53 6.05
C THR A 106 11.21 -0.52 5.01
N THR A 107 10.26 -1.44 4.79
CA THR A 107 10.24 -2.32 3.63
C THR A 107 8.89 -2.22 2.93
N ALA A 108 8.92 -2.16 1.61
CA ALA A 108 7.72 -2.21 0.79
C ALA A 108 7.26 -3.66 0.65
N LEU A 109 5.93 -3.86 0.59
CA LEU A 109 5.31 -5.12 0.23
C LEU A 109 4.45 -4.90 -1.02
N PHE A 110 4.83 -5.59 -2.09
CA PHE A 110 4.01 -5.71 -3.28
C PHE A 110 2.96 -6.79 -3.04
N SER A 111 1.69 -6.38 -2.96
CA SER A 111 0.57 -7.30 -2.70
C SER A 111 -0.04 -7.92 -3.96
N GLN A 112 0.45 -7.52 -5.13
CA GLN A 112 -0.01 -7.98 -6.44
C GLN A 112 0.95 -9.04 -7.02
N SER A 113 0.59 -9.59 -8.18
CA SER A 113 1.46 -10.50 -8.92
C SER A 113 2.76 -9.79 -9.33
N CYS A 114 3.90 -10.47 -9.21
CA CYS A 114 5.17 -9.92 -9.66
C CYS A 114 5.18 -9.57 -11.16
N ALA A 115 4.37 -10.27 -11.97
CA ALA A 115 4.21 -9.95 -13.39
C ALA A 115 3.67 -8.53 -13.59
N VAL A 116 2.73 -8.09 -12.74
CA VAL A 116 2.18 -6.73 -12.80
C VAL A 116 3.24 -5.69 -12.46
N ASP A 117 4.07 -5.97 -11.45
CA ASP A 117 5.16 -5.07 -11.06
C ASP A 117 6.25 -4.96 -12.13
N VAL A 118 6.54 -6.06 -12.87
CA VAL A 118 7.42 -6.01 -14.05
C VAL A 118 6.84 -5.10 -15.12
N VAL A 119 5.53 -5.20 -15.42
CA VAL A 119 4.90 -4.29 -16.38
C VAL A 119 5.02 -2.83 -15.93
N TYR A 120 4.74 -2.54 -14.66
CA TYR A 120 4.88 -1.18 -14.12
C TYR A 120 6.32 -0.67 -14.16
N GLU A 121 7.32 -1.53 -13.94
CA GLU A 121 8.73 -1.13 -14.04
C GLU A 121 9.15 -0.82 -15.48
N GLU A 122 8.69 -1.58 -16.46
CA GLU A 122 8.97 -1.31 -17.88
C GLU A 122 8.37 0.03 -18.35
N VAL A 123 7.19 0.38 -17.83
CA VAL A 123 6.57 1.70 -18.05
C VAL A 123 7.31 2.79 -17.29
N TYR A 124 7.63 2.58 -16.02
CA TYR A 124 8.40 3.50 -15.17
C TYR A 124 9.76 3.86 -15.81
N ALA A 125 10.44 2.86 -16.38
CA ALA A 125 11.73 3.03 -17.04
C ALA A 125 11.62 3.64 -18.46
N GLY A 126 10.42 3.90 -18.95
CA GLY A 126 10.17 4.45 -20.28
C GLY A 126 10.47 3.48 -21.43
N ARG A 127 10.63 2.19 -21.14
CA ARG A 127 10.85 1.15 -22.16
C ARG A 127 9.55 0.75 -22.86
N VAL A 128 8.43 0.88 -22.15
CA VAL A 128 7.08 0.72 -22.69
C VAL A 128 6.29 2.01 -22.54
N GLY A 129 5.67 2.47 -23.62
CA GLY A 129 4.84 3.67 -23.63
C GLY A 129 3.42 3.41 -23.12
N LEU A 130 2.76 4.47 -22.64
CA LEU A 130 1.34 4.46 -22.29
C LEU A 130 0.48 4.94 -23.47
N PRO A 131 -0.75 4.42 -23.64
CA PRO A 131 -1.30 3.25 -22.96
C PRO A 131 -0.65 1.94 -23.45
N VAL A 132 -0.55 0.95 -22.58
CA VAL A 132 -0.09 -0.40 -22.93
C VAL A 132 -1.26 -1.17 -23.53
N VAL A 133 -1.24 -1.35 -24.85
CA VAL A 133 -2.35 -1.97 -25.60
C VAL A 133 -2.31 -3.50 -25.53
N ASP A 134 -1.10 -4.08 -25.52
CA ASP A 134 -0.88 -5.52 -25.43
C ASP A 134 0.49 -5.83 -24.80
N GLY A 135 0.79 -7.12 -24.61
CA GLY A 135 2.07 -7.60 -24.10
C GLY A 135 3.21 -7.68 -25.10
N SER A 136 3.08 -7.18 -26.34
CA SER A 136 4.10 -7.36 -27.37
C SER A 136 5.45 -6.77 -26.98
N ALA A 137 5.45 -5.60 -26.33
CA ALA A 137 6.65 -4.94 -25.82
C ALA A 137 7.23 -5.61 -24.55
N LEU A 138 6.49 -6.55 -23.95
CA LEU A 138 6.87 -7.27 -22.73
C LEU A 138 7.30 -8.72 -23.01
N ARG A 139 7.31 -9.14 -24.28
CA ARG A 139 7.67 -10.51 -24.68
C ARG A 139 9.08 -10.86 -24.24
N GLY A 140 9.20 -12.03 -23.63
CA GLY A 140 10.48 -12.53 -23.10
C GLY A 140 10.88 -11.97 -21.74
N LEU A 141 10.16 -10.99 -21.19
CA LEU A 141 10.33 -10.55 -19.79
C LEU A 141 9.59 -11.45 -18.82
N LEU A 142 8.47 -12.00 -19.26
CA LEU A 142 7.66 -12.97 -18.53
C LEU A 142 7.68 -14.31 -19.26
N SER A 143 7.47 -15.41 -18.52
CA SER A 143 7.36 -16.75 -19.09
C SER A 143 6.07 -16.99 -19.88
N VAL A 144 5.20 -15.98 -19.96
CA VAL A 144 3.91 -16.01 -20.65
C VAL A 144 3.77 -14.77 -21.52
N ASP A 145 3.12 -14.93 -22.67
CA ASP A 145 2.72 -13.80 -23.50
C ASP A 145 1.43 -13.20 -22.93
N LEU A 146 1.42 -11.87 -22.74
CA LEU A 146 0.24 -11.16 -22.28
C LEU A 146 -0.59 -10.70 -23.49
N GLY A 147 -1.86 -11.09 -23.53
CA GLY A 147 -2.85 -10.49 -24.42
C GLY A 147 -3.32 -9.13 -23.90
N PRO A 148 -4.13 -8.39 -24.69
CA PRO A 148 -4.68 -7.10 -24.26
C PRO A 148 -5.41 -7.14 -22.92
N GLU A 149 -6.17 -8.22 -22.67
CA GLU A 149 -6.95 -8.41 -21.44
C GLU A 149 -6.09 -8.81 -20.23
N ASP A 150 -4.84 -9.19 -20.45
CA ASP A 150 -3.89 -9.57 -19.39
C ASP A 150 -3.06 -8.36 -18.89
N VAL A 151 -3.15 -7.22 -19.59
CA VAL A 151 -2.42 -6.00 -19.25
C VAL A 151 -3.06 -5.33 -18.02
N PRO A 152 -2.27 -4.90 -17.01
CA PRO A 152 -2.81 -4.21 -15.84
C PRO A 152 -3.56 -2.93 -16.22
N SER A 153 -4.75 -2.76 -15.65
CA SER A 153 -5.66 -1.66 -16.01
C SER A 153 -5.06 -0.26 -15.82
N PHE A 154 -4.14 -0.08 -14.87
CA PHE A 154 -3.53 1.22 -14.61
C PHE A 154 -2.71 1.72 -15.80
N VAL A 155 -2.07 0.81 -16.55
CA VAL A 155 -1.26 1.15 -17.71
C VAL A 155 -2.00 0.95 -19.04
N ALA A 156 -3.05 0.11 -19.06
CA ALA A 156 -3.93 -0.03 -20.22
C ALA A 156 -4.90 1.14 -20.38
N ALA A 157 -5.38 1.72 -19.27
CA ALA A 157 -6.32 2.86 -19.25
C ALA A 157 -5.84 3.97 -18.28
N PRO A 158 -4.70 4.62 -18.59
CA PRO A 158 -4.03 5.56 -17.68
C PRO A 158 -4.92 6.75 -17.27
N GLU A 159 -5.83 7.19 -18.15
CA GLU A 159 -6.76 8.28 -17.88
C GLU A 159 -7.78 7.92 -16.78
N SER A 160 -8.19 6.65 -16.71
CA SER A 160 -9.15 6.16 -15.72
C SER A 160 -8.52 5.91 -14.35
N TYR A 161 -7.21 5.69 -14.29
CA TYR A 161 -6.50 5.27 -13.08
C TYR A 161 -5.35 6.19 -12.69
N ARG A 162 -5.34 7.44 -13.16
CA ARG A 162 -4.22 8.39 -13.02
C ARG A 162 -3.57 8.40 -11.64
N LEU A 163 -4.35 8.40 -10.56
CA LEU A 163 -3.82 8.42 -9.19
C LEU A 163 -3.09 7.14 -8.79
N LEU A 164 -3.62 6.00 -9.19
CA LEU A 164 -3.02 4.70 -8.91
C LEU A 164 -1.81 4.48 -9.82
N LEU A 165 -1.88 5.00 -11.05
CA LEU A 165 -0.77 5.05 -11.98
C LEU A 165 0.40 5.88 -11.41
N ASP A 166 0.17 7.14 -11.03
CA ASP A 166 1.19 8.02 -10.42
C ASP A 166 1.84 7.35 -9.19
N ALA A 167 1.07 6.60 -8.40
CA ALA A 167 1.58 5.87 -7.24
C ALA A 167 2.54 4.71 -7.59
N VAL A 168 2.46 4.13 -8.80
CA VAL A 168 3.27 2.97 -9.22
C VAL A 168 4.30 3.27 -10.30
N VAL A 169 4.09 4.29 -11.15
CA VAL A 169 5.03 4.69 -12.23
C VAL A 169 5.62 6.10 -12.08
N GLY A 170 5.33 6.83 -11.00
CA GLY A 170 5.98 8.11 -10.69
C GLY A 170 5.39 9.32 -11.40
#